data_AF-G0LN94-F1
#
_entry.id   AF-G0LN94-F1
#
_cell.length_a   1.000
_cell.length_b   1.000
_cell.length_c   1.000
_cell.angle_alpha   90.00
_cell.angle_beta   90.00
_cell.angle_gamma   90.00
#
_symmetry.space_group_name_H-M   'P 1'
#
loop_
_entity.id
_entity.type
_entity.pdbx_description
1 polymer ?
#
loop_
_entity_poly.entity_id
_entity_poly.type
_entity_poly.pdbx_seq_one_letter_code
_entity_poly.pdbx_strand_id
1 'polypeptide(L)'
;MVEYNHDMLVRKLDEKLRDKFETAELIARKGGSEFKLGRLRIERRHFSGESGAPDFVLFADSLQLLNKQFAGSVPLALLEIEKTIGDSMHDLRSYADSDREQLPVLLITESEMGDRIKTIPGKSTFRILTKNYDEI
;
A
#
# COMPACT_ATOMS: atom_id res chain seq x y z
N MET A 1 11.40 -19.72 20.00
CA MET A 1 11.26 -18.60 19.04
C MET A 1 9.86 -18.69 18.48
N VAL A 2 9.01 -17.71 18.75
CA VAL A 2 7.66 -17.68 18.19
C VAL A 2 7.80 -17.09 16.79
N GLU A 3 7.81 -17.94 15.76
CA GLU A 3 7.58 -17.48 14.39
C GLU A 3 6.22 -16.79 14.37
N TYR A 4 6.22 -15.46 14.37
CA TYR A 4 5.06 -14.71 13.93
C TYR A 4 4.80 -15.11 12.47
N ASN A 5 3.73 -15.88 12.25
CA ASN A 5 3.32 -16.28 10.91
C ASN A 5 2.92 -15.00 10.13
N HIS A 6 3.44 -14.80 8.92
CA HIS A 6 3.25 -13.61 8.08
C HIS A 6 1.77 -13.35 7.93
N ASP A 7 1.10 -14.41 7.55
CA ASP A 7 -0.32 -14.64 7.48
C ASP A 7 -1.13 -14.10 8.65
N MET A 8 -0.65 -14.31 9.89
CA MET A 8 -1.33 -13.82 11.07
C MET A 8 -1.22 -12.29 11.18
N LEU A 9 -0.06 -11.72 10.86
CA LEU A 9 0.13 -10.28 10.81
C LEU A 9 -0.71 -9.64 9.70
N VAL A 10 -0.69 -10.20 8.50
CA VAL A 10 -1.52 -9.76 7.38
C VAL A 10 -3.01 -9.85 7.74
N ARG A 11 -3.47 -10.93 8.40
CA ARG A 11 -4.87 -11.01 8.88
C ARG A 11 -5.21 -9.93 9.91
N LYS A 12 -4.35 -9.70 10.90
CA LYS A 12 -4.57 -8.69 11.94
C LYS A 12 -4.63 -7.27 11.34
N LEU A 13 -3.79 -7.00 10.35
CA LEU A 13 -3.73 -5.70 9.68
C LEU A 13 -4.86 -5.50 8.67
N ASP A 14 -5.36 -6.56 8.03
CA ASP A 14 -6.52 -6.50 7.10
C ASP A 14 -7.71 -5.81 7.76
N GLU A 15 -8.09 -6.22 8.96
CA GLU A 15 -9.21 -5.61 9.72
C GLU A 15 -8.98 -4.11 9.97
N LYS A 16 -7.80 -3.74 10.50
CA LYS A 16 -7.46 -2.34 10.77
C LYS A 16 -7.43 -1.49 9.51
N LEU A 17 -6.86 -2.01 8.44
CA LEU A 17 -6.76 -1.32 7.17
C LEU A 17 -8.13 -1.12 6.53
N ARG A 18 -9.03 -2.09 6.64
CA ARG A 18 -10.42 -1.95 6.18
C ARG A 18 -11.15 -0.88 6.95
N ASP A 19 -11.09 -0.89 8.28
CA ASP A 19 -11.70 0.13 9.12
C ASP A 19 -11.22 1.53 8.75
N LYS A 20 -9.91 1.67 8.48
CA LYS A 20 -9.28 2.92 8.09
C LYS A 20 -9.65 3.39 6.68
N PHE A 21 -9.64 2.50 5.70
CA PHE A 21 -9.72 2.88 4.28
C PHE A 21 -11.11 2.73 3.69
N GLU A 22 -11.89 1.72 4.05
CA GLU A 22 -13.22 1.51 3.44
C GLU A 22 -14.24 2.59 3.84
N THR A 23 -13.99 3.30 4.94
CA THR A 23 -14.78 4.47 5.36
C THR A 23 -14.20 5.80 4.88
N ALA A 24 -12.99 5.80 4.31
CA ALA A 24 -12.27 7.01 3.94
C ALA A 24 -12.58 7.49 2.52
N GLU A 25 -12.35 8.79 2.30
CA GLU A 25 -12.49 9.45 1.01
C GLU A 25 -11.12 9.95 0.54
N LEU A 26 -10.87 9.84 -0.77
CA LEU A 26 -9.74 10.51 -1.40
C LEU A 26 -10.08 11.99 -1.56
N ILE A 27 -9.28 12.87 -0.97
CA ILE A 27 -9.52 14.31 -0.98
C ILE A 27 -8.34 15.04 -1.62
N ALA A 28 -8.62 15.95 -2.55
CA ALA A 28 -7.65 16.95 -3.01
C ALA A 28 -7.84 18.27 -2.27
N ARG A 29 -6.73 18.89 -1.88
CA ARG A 29 -6.72 20.21 -1.24
C ARG A 29 -5.99 21.22 -2.11
N LYS A 30 -6.64 22.35 -2.41
CA LYS A 30 -6.01 23.46 -3.15
C LYS A 30 -6.53 24.79 -2.62
N GLY A 31 -5.62 25.67 -2.20
CA GLY A 31 -5.98 27.03 -1.76
C GLY A 31 -6.96 27.07 -0.57
N GLY A 32 -6.91 26.08 0.32
CA GLY A 32 -7.83 25.97 1.46
C GLY A 32 -9.18 25.29 1.15
N SER A 33 -9.46 24.97 -0.13
CA SER A 33 -10.65 24.20 -0.51
C SER A 33 -10.35 22.71 -0.57
N GLU A 34 -11.32 21.89 -0.16
CA GLU A 34 -11.28 20.43 -0.24
C GLU A 34 -12.23 19.92 -1.33
N PHE A 35 -11.77 18.97 -2.13
CA PHE A 35 -12.53 18.34 -3.19
C PHE A 35 -12.51 16.83 -2.98
N LYS A 36 -13.68 16.23 -2.83
CA LYS A 36 -13.82 14.78 -2.75
C LYS A 36 -13.61 14.20 -4.14
N LEU A 37 -12.62 13.34 -4.28
CA LEU A 37 -12.26 12.71 -5.54
C LEU A 37 -12.83 11.30 -5.67
N GLY A 38 -13.08 10.58 -4.57
CA GLY A 38 -13.59 9.22 -4.62
C GLY A 38 -13.58 8.56 -3.25
N ARG A 39 -13.99 7.29 -3.20
CA ARG A 39 -13.91 6.48 -1.98
C ARG A 39 -12.68 5.61 -2.03
N LEU A 40 -12.08 5.36 -0.88
CA LEU A 40 -10.99 4.41 -0.78
C LEU A 40 -11.54 3.00 -0.53
N ARG A 41 -10.85 2.00 -1.08
CA ARG A 41 -11.12 0.59 -0.82
C ARG A 41 -9.79 -0.12 -0.73
N ILE A 42 -9.65 -1.02 0.24
CA ILE A 42 -8.50 -1.91 0.29
C ILE A 42 -8.87 -3.31 -0.17
N GLU A 43 -8.00 -3.93 -0.93
CA GLU A 43 -8.12 -5.32 -1.34
C GLU A 43 -6.89 -6.08 -0.89
N ARG A 44 -7.13 -7.13 -0.10
CA ARG A 44 -6.11 -8.11 0.20
C ARG A 44 -5.87 -9.00 -1.03
N ARG A 45 -4.60 -9.21 -1.41
CA ARG A 45 -4.25 -10.18 -2.47
C ARG A 45 -3.73 -11.47 -1.83
N HIS A 46 -3.61 -12.51 -2.66
CA HIS A 46 -3.54 -13.91 -2.23
C HIS A 46 -2.48 -14.21 -1.14
N PHE A 47 -2.82 -15.23 -0.35
CA PHE A 47 -2.25 -15.58 0.95
C PHE A 47 -1.01 -16.49 0.87
N SER A 48 -0.24 -16.49 -0.22
CA SER A 48 0.79 -17.52 -0.43
C SER A 48 2.24 -17.07 -0.30
N GLY A 49 2.51 -15.82 0.11
CA GLY A 49 3.90 -15.31 0.14
C GLY A 49 4.61 -15.52 -1.20
N GLU A 50 3.83 -15.59 -2.28
CA GLU A 50 4.33 -15.77 -3.62
C GLU A 50 4.99 -14.47 -4.02
N SER A 51 6.29 -14.57 -4.30
CA SER A 51 7.07 -13.42 -4.74
C SER A 51 6.37 -12.68 -5.86
N GLY A 52 6.25 -11.35 -5.69
CA GLY A 52 5.76 -10.46 -6.73
C GLY A 52 4.25 -10.21 -6.73
N ALA A 53 3.55 -10.57 -5.67
CA ALA A 53 2.19 -10.11 -5.40
C ALA A 53 2.13 -9.36 -4.05
N PRO A 54 1.55 -8.15 -4.01
CA PRO A 54 1.56 -7.35 -2.78
C PRO A 54 0.55 -7.88 -1.79
N ASP A 55 0.83 -7.78 -0.48
CA ASP A 55 -0.10 -8.19 0.57
C ASP A 55 -1.47 -7.51 0.39
N PHE A 56 -1.47 -6.20 0.09
CA PHE A 56 -2.69 -5.44 -0.24
C PHE A 56 -2.50 -4.45 -1.38
N VAL A 57 -3.62 -4.04 -1.97
CA VAL A 57 -3.72 -2.93 -2.91
C VAL A 57 -4.78 -1.95 -2.42
N LEU A 58 -4.42 -0.68 -2.34
CA LEU A 58 -5.34 0.42 -2.09
C LEU A 58 -5.89 0.93 -3.41
N PHE A 59 -7.20 1.04 -3.52
CA PHE A 59 -7.92 1.54 -4.69
C PHE A 59 -8.67 2.83 -4.37
N ALA A 60 -8.83 3.66 -5.40
CA ALA A 60 -9.87 4.68 -5.47
C ALA A 60 -11.03 4.17 -6.33
N ASP A 61 -12.20 4.08 -5.70
CA ASP A 61 -13.45 3.79 -6.37
C ASP A 61 -14.19 5.08 -6.70
N SER A 62 -14.91 5.07 -7.83
CA SER A 62 -15.68 6.21 -8.31
C SER A 62 -14.83 7.49 -8.44
N LEU A 63 -13.58 7.35 -8.87
CA LEU A 63 -12.63 8.45 -8.97
C LEU A 63 -13.14 9.53 -9.95
N GLN A 64 -13.22 10.76 -9.47
CA GLN A 64 -13.58 11.95 -10.23
C GLN A 64 -12.38 12.90 -10.26
N LEU A 65 -11.85 13.15 -11.46
CA LEU A 65 -10.75 14.09 -11.68
C LEU A 65 -11.09 14.98 -12.88
N LEU A 66 -10.86 16.28 -12.75
CA LEU A 66 -11.03 17.25 -13.85
C LEU A 66 -12.40 17.15 -14.53
N ASN A 67 -13.48 17.01 -13.74
CA ASN A 67 -14.86 16.80 -14.20
C ASN A 67 -15.09 15.53 -15.03
N LYS A 68 -14.18 14.55 -14.97
CA LYS A 68 -14.37 13.22 -15.55
C LYS A 68 -14.49 12.18 -14.45
N GLN A 69 -15.49 11.31 -14.58
CA GLN A 69 -15.61 10.11 -13.75
C GLN A 69 -14.89 8.96 -14.45
N PHE A 70 -13.96 8.33 -13.73
CA PHE A 70 -13.26 7.13 -14.18
C PHE A 70 -14.15 5.93 -13.86
N ALA A 71 -14.38 5.07 -14.85
CA ALA A 71 -15.14 3.86 -14.67
C ALA A 71 -14.28 2.81 -13.94
N GLY A 72 -14.80 2.24 -12.86
CA GLY A 72 -14.14 1.18 -12.09
C GLY A 72 -13.24 1.67 -10.96
N SER A 73 -12.39 0.76 -10.49
CA SER A 73 -11.42 0.96 -9.40
C SER A 73 -10.06 1.31 -9.98
N VAL A 74 -9.44 2.38 -9.49
CA VAL A 74 -8.07 2.79 -9.88
C VAL A 74 -7.12 2.41 -8.76
N PRO A 75 -6.09 1.58 -9.00
CA PRO A 75 -5.10 1.27 -7.96
C PRO A 75 -4.28 2.53 -7.64
N LEU A 76 -4.14 2.85 -6.36
CA LEU A 76 -3.42 4.01 -5.86
C LEU A 76 -2.08 3.65 -5.23
N ALA A 77 -2.00 2.53 -4.53
CA ALA A 77 -0.80 2.10 -3.83
C ALA A 77 -0.79 0.59 -3.60
N LEU A 78 0.41 0.02 -3.55
CA LEU A 78 0.64 -1.34 -3.05
C LEU A 78 1.03 -1.26 -1.58
N LEU A 79 0.67 -2.25 -0.78
CA LEU A 79 1.06 -2.36 0.61
C LEU A 79 1.73 -3.70 0.86
N GLU A 80 2.83 -3.68 1.59
CA GLU A 80 3.54 -4.87 2.06
C GLU A 80 3.76 -4.81 3.56
N ILE A 81 3.75 -5.96 4.20
CA ILE A 81 4.07 -6.11 5.62
C ILE A 81 5.46 -6.73 5.75
N GLU A 82 6.39 -6.04 6.40
CA GLU A 82 7.69 -6.61 6.71
C GLU A 82 7.69 -7.19 8.12
N LYS A 83 8.01 -8.48 8.25
CA LYS A 83 8.32 -9.07 9.56
C LYS A 83 9.63 -8.54 10.10
N THR A 84 10.64 -8.50 9.23
CA THR A 84 11.96 -7.98 9.52
C THR A 84 12.37 -6.98 8.43
N ILE A 85 13.19 -6.01 8.83
CA ILE A 85 13.64 -4.95 7.93
C ILE A 85 14.27 -5.55 6.68
N GLY A 86 13.66 -5.30 5.52
CA GLY A 86 14.18 -5.72 4.23
C GLY A 86 13.57 -7.00 3.65
N ASP A 87 12.64 -7.67 4.34
CA ASP A 87 11.95 -8.84 3.79
C ASP A 87 11.19 -8.52 2.48
N SER A 88 10.66 -7.29 2.35
CA SER A 88 9.97 -6.84 1.13
C SER A 88 10.90 -6.63 -0.07
N MET A 89 12.23 -6.73 0.08
CA MET A 89 13.16 -6.43 -1.02
C MET A 89 12.98 -7.33 -2.23
N HIS A 90 12.53 -8.56 -2.01
CA HIS A 90 12.23 -9.48 -3.10
C HIS A 90 11.02 -9.00 -3.90
N ASP A 91 9.96 -8.59 -3.22
CA ASP A 91 8.71 -8.10 -3.82
C ASP A 91 8.90 -6.75 -4.50
N LEU A 92 9.63 -5.82 -3.86
CA LEU A 92 9.98 -4.52 -4.45
C LEU A 92 10.76 -4.68 -5.76
N ARG A 93 11.68 -5.64 -5.84
CA ARG A 93 12.40 -5.97 -7.09
C ARG A 93 11.44 -6.52 -8.13
N SER A 94 10.52 -7.41 -7.73
CA SER A 94 9.51 -7.93 -8.64
C SER A 94 8.59 -6.81 -9.19
N TYR A 95 8.21 -5.82 -8.38
CA TYR A 95 7.42 -4.67 -8.86
C TYR A 95 8.18 -3.79 -9.82
N ALA A 96 9.46 -3.55 -9.55
CA ALA A 96 10.31 -2.78 -10.45
C ALA A 96 10.57 -3.49 -11.79
N ASP A 97 10.42 -4.81 -11.84
CA ASP A 97 10.70 -5.64 -13.01
C ASP A 97 9.44 -5.91 -13.84
N SER A 98 8.26 -5.80 -13.22
CA SER A 98 7.00 -5.87 -13.94
C SER A 98 6.73 -4.54 -14.66
N ASP A 99 6.38 -4.57 -15.94
CA ASP A 99 5.80 -3.42 -16.67
C ASP A 99 4.45 -2.94 -16.07
N ARG A 100 4.06 -3.47 -14.90
CA ARG A 100 2.88 -3.07 -14.16
C ARG A 100 3.21 -1.76 -13.46
N GLU A 101 2.41 -0.76 -13.78
CA GLU A 101 2.29 0.57 -13.20
C GLU A 101 3.10 0.79 -11.90
N GLN A 102 4.02 1.78 -11.92
CA GLN A 102 4.86 2.21 -10.80
C GLN A 102 4.00 2.83 -9.68
N LEU A 103 3.19 2.02 -9.02
CA LEU A 103 2.37 2.44 -7.91
C LEU A 103 3.26 2.73 -6.70
N PRO A 104 2.98 3.79 -5.92
CA PRO A 104 3.58 3.98 -4.61
C PRO A 104 3.45 2.71 -3.76
N VAL A 105 4.51 2.34 -3.04
CA VAL A 105 4.51 1.17 -2.15
C VAL A 105 4.62 1.64 -0.70
N LEU A 106 3.65 1.27 0.13
CA LEU A 106 3.63 1.50 1.58
C LEU A 106 4.12 0.24 2.28
N LEU A 107 5.20 0.32 3.08
CA LEU A 107 5.65 -0.81 3.90
C LEU A 107 5.22 -0.63 5.34
N ILE A 108 4.56 -1.62 5.88
CA ILE A 108 4.10 -1.64 7.27
C ILE A 108 5.05 -2.55 8.05
N THR A 109 5.71 -2.02 9.07
CA THR A 109 6.72 -2.76 9.85
C THR A 109 6.77 -2.26 11.29
N GLU A 110 6.94 -3.18 12.25
CA GLU A 110 7.18 -2.85 13.67
C GLU A 110 8.66 -2.60 14.00
N SER A 111 9.56 -2.93 13.07
CA SER A 111 10.99 -3.06 13.38
C SER A 111 11.82 -1.82 13.03
N GLU A 112 11.23 -0.79 12.42
CA GLU A 112 11.96 0.37 11.91
C GLU A 112 11.36 1.70 12.39
N MET A 113 12.22 2.65 12.77
CA MET A 113 11.80 4.00 13.13
C MET A 113 12.01 4.94 11.96
N GLY A 114 10.93 5.28 11.25
CA GLY A 114 10.89 6.38 10.28
C GLY A 114 10.82 5.97 8.81
N ASP A 115 10.41 6.93 7.98
CA ASP A 115 10.29 6.77 6.52
C ASP A 115 11.66 6.68 5.84
N ARG A 116 11.75 5.92 4.75
CA ARG A 116 12.99 5.78 3.97
C ARG A 116 12.72 5.83 2.47
N ILE A 117 13.79 6.10 1.71
CA ILE A 117 13.77 5.98 0.26
C ILE A 117 14.61 4.75 -0.10
N LYS A 118 14.00 3.77 -0.77
CA LYS A 118 14.73 2.64 -1.35
C LYS A 118 14.79 2.78 -2.85
N THR A 119 16.01 2.89 -3.37
CA THR A 119 16.25 2.97 -4.82
C THR A 119 16.72 1.61 -5.32
N ILE A 120 16.04 1.07 -6.33
CA ILE A 120 16.53 -0.06 -7.12
C ILE A 120 17.28 0.52 -8.31
N PRO A 121 18.62 0.39 -8.37
CA PRO A 121 19.44 1.05 -9.40
C PRO A 121 18.94 0.75 -10.81
N GLY A 122 18.71 1.81 -11.59
CA GLY A 122 18.27 1.72 -12.99
C GLY A 122 16.81 1.33 -13.20
N LYS A 123 15.99 1.19 -12.15
CA LYS A 123 14.58 0.78 -12.27
C LYS A 123 13.60 1.76 -11.62
N SER A 124 13.52 1.74 -10.30
CA SER A 124 12.47 2.45 -9.56
C SER A 124 12.95 2.96 -8.21
N THR A 125 12.37 4.07 -7.76
CA THR A 125 12.56 4.61 -6.42
C THR A 125 11.27 4.45 -5.63
N PHE A 126 11.32 3.67 -4.56
CA PHE A 126 10.20 3.46 -3.66
C PHE A 126 10.33 4.39 -2.45
N ARG A 127 9.30 5.21 -2.22
CA ARG A 127 9.14 5.92 -0.96
C ARG A 127 8.44 4.98 0.01
N ILE A 128 9.15 4.60 1.05
CA ILE A 128 8.65 3.73 2.11
C ILE A 128 8.18 4.60 3.25
N LEU A 129 6.88 4.56 3.52
CA LEU A 129 6.31 5.19 4.70
C LEU A 129 6.20 4.13 5.78
N THR A 130 6.85 4.34 6.92
CA THR A 130 6.89 3.33 7.98
C THR A 130 5.74 3.57 8.95
N LYS A 131 4.97 2.52 9.23
CA LYS A 131 3.90 2.54 10.22
C LYS A 131 4.02 1.36 11.16
N ASN A 132 4.04 1.66 12.47
CA ASN A 132 3.88 0.67 13.51
C ASN A 132 2.48 0.05 13.40
N TYR A 133 2.36 -1.25 13.67
CA TYR A 133 1.06 -1.95 13.56
C TYR A 133 -0.02 -1.34 14.48
N ASP A 134 0.39 -0.70 15.57
CA ASP A 134 -0.52 -0.04 16.52
C ASP A 134 -0.96 1.37 16.10
N GLU A 135 -0.32 1.98 15.10
CA GLU A 135 -0.63 3.33 14.59
C GLU A 135 -1.48 3.31 13.31
N ILE A 136 -1.82 2.12 12.83
CA ILE A 136 -2.70 1.91 11.67
C ILE A 136 -4.13 1.94 12.13
#